data_AF-A0A822BAP9-F1
#
_entry.id   AF-A0A822BAP9-F1
#
_cell.length_a   1.000
_cell.length_b   1.000
_cell.length_c   1.000
_cell.angle_alpha   90.00
_cell.angle_beta   90.00
_cell.angle_gamma   90.00
#
_symmetry.space_group_name_H-M   'P 1'
#
loop_
_entity.id
_entity.type
_entity.pdbx_description
1 polymer ?
#
loop_
_entity_poly.entity_id
_entity_poly.type
_entity_poly.pdbx_seq_one_letter_code
_entity_poly.pdbx_strand_id
1 'polypeptide(L)'
;ITDAEMTTSSQSLTNESVSSQSSVESTSKLTASSSENEVRITNQTTSADDRNQSTPSSPCVLCLTEEKRLACIPCGHMATCAACGHSLRSCPICRREIVAFVRISI
;
A
#
# COMPACT_ATOMS: atom_id res chain seq x y z
N ILE A 1 -16.46 45.51 -34.05
CA ILE A 1 -16.30 44.19 -34.71
C ILE A 1 -15.30 43.42 -33.87
N THR A 2 -15.83 42.70 -32.88
CA THR A 2 -15.06 41.83 -31.96
C THR A 2 -15.50 40.41 -32.26
N ASP A 3 -14.74 39.72 -33.12
CA ASP A 3 -15.02 38.35 -33.52
C ASP A 3 -14.47 37.37 -32.48
N ALA A 4 -15.43 36.83 -31.72
CA ALA A 4 -15.63 35.44 -31.32
C ALA A 4 -14.42 34.53 -31.04
N GLU A 5 -14.37 34.03 -29.80
CA GLU A 5 -13.84 32.72 -29.45
C GLU A 5 -14.48 31.61 -30.31
N MET A 6 -13.73 30.56 -30.65
CA MET A 6 -14.34 29.25 -30.77
C MET A 6 -13.40 28.15 -30.28
N THR A 7 -13.93 27.43 -29.31
CA THR A 7 -13.33 26.45 -28.43
C THR A 7 -13.15 25.09 -29.13
N THR A 8 -12.19 24.33 -28.60
CA THR A 8 -11.88 22.90 -28.71
C THR A 8 -12.94 21.95 -29.29
N SER A 9 -12.48 20.96 -30.07
CA SER A 9 -13.16 19.65 -30.17
C SER A 9 -12.15 18.51 -30.31
N SER A 10 -11.83 17.93 -29.15
CA SER A 10 -11.21 16.61 -29.03
C SER A 10 -12.28 15.56 -29.30
N GLN A 11 -12.05 14.65 -30.25
CA GLN A 11 -12.90 13.47 -30.43
C GLN A 11 -12.19 12.25 -29.85
N SER A 12 -12.64 11.82 -28.67
CA SER A 12 -12.27 10.56 -28.04
C SER A 12 -13.19 9.46 -28.55
N LEU A 13 -12.61 8.38 -29.09
CA LEU A 13 -13.34 7.19 -29.49
C LEU A 13 -13.74 6.41 -28.23
N THR A 14 -15.04 6.23 -28.04
CA THR A 14 -15.65 5.44 -26.98
C THR A 14 -15.60 3.95 -27.32
N ASN A 15 -15.07 3.14 -26.42
CA ASN A 15 -15.13 1.68 -26.46
C ASN A 15 -16.00 1.17 -25.30
N GLU A 16 -17.18 0.66 -25.66
CA GLU A 16 -18.10 0.02 -24.73
C GLU A 16 -17.84 -1.50 -24.63
N SER A 17 -17.65 -1.92 -23.38
CA SER A 17 -18.33 -3.04 -22.72
C SER A 17 -18.29 -4.45 -23.33
N VAL A 18 -17.60 -5.36 -22.64
CA VAL A 18 -18.13 -6.71 -22.40
C VAL A 18 -17.93 -7.11 -20.94
N SER A 19 -19.06 -7.29 -20.25
CA SER A 19 -19.16 -7.95 -18.94
C SER A 19 -19.01 -9.46 -19.11
N SER A 20 -18.38 -10.12 -18.14
CA SER A 20 -18.75 -11.47 -17.71
C SER A 20 -18.17 -11.75 -16.32
N GLN A 21 -19.06 -11.85 -15.33
CA GLN A 21 -18.81 -12.32 -13.98
C GLN A 21 -18.92 -13.86 -13.92
N SER A 22 -18.16 -14.51 -13.04
CA SER A 22 -18.53 -15.67 -12.19
C SER A 22 -17.23 -16.26 -11.60
N SER A 23 -16.90 -16.08 -10.33
CA SER A 23 -17.34 -16.90 -9.17
C SER A 23 -17.41 -18.40 -9.46
N VAL A 24 -16.43 -19.17 -8.96
CA VAL A 24 -16.65 -20.55 -8.51
C VAL A 24 -15.81 -20.81 -7.25
N GLU A 25 -16.48 -21.44 -6.30
CA GLU A 25 -16.07 -21.75 -4.94
C GLU A 25 -15.19 -23.02 -4.85
N SER A 26 -14.60 -23.21 -3.69
CA SER A 26 -13.68 -24.26 -3.25
C SER A 26 -14.09 -25.70 -3.56
N THR A 27 -13.12 -26.57 -3.91
CA THR A 27 -13.14 -27.98 -3.46
C THR A 27 -11.73 -28.58 -3.39
N SER A 28 -11.43 -29.13 -2.22
CA SER A 28 -10.37 -30.09 -1.90
C SER A 28 -10.31 -31.32 -2.81
N LYS A 29 -9.10 -31.89 -3.01
CA LYS A 29 -8.72 -33.33 -2.97
C LYS A 29 -7.28 -33.51 -3.50
N LEU A 30 -6.31 -33.84 -2.65
CA LEU A 30 -5.77 -35.19 -2.40
C LEU A 30 -5.21 -35.88 -3.66
N THR A 31 -3.87 -35.90 -3.79
CA THR A 31 -3.14 -36.95 -4.49
C THR A 31 -1.92 -37.36 -3.67
N ALA A 32 -1.79 -38.66 -3.45
CA ALA A 32 -0.70 -39.31 -2.75
C ALA A 32 0.44 -39.64 -3.73
N SER A 33 1.69 -39.38 -3.35
CA SER A 33 2.78 -40.39 -3.22
C SER A 33 4.17 -39.77 -3.24
N SER A 34 4.81 -39.84 -2.06
CA SER A 34 6.20 -40.21 -1.78
C SER A 34 7.34 -39.72 -2.69
N SER A 35 8.06 -38.71 -2.24
CA SER A 35 9.53 -38.73 -2.10
C SER A 35 9.96 -37.58 -1.21
N GLU A 36 10.93 -37.87 -0.34
CA GLU A 36 11.27 -37.13 0.85
C GLU A 36 12.10 -35.89 0.49
N ASN A 37 11.62 -34.69 0.86
CA ASN A 37 12.54 -33.60 1.21
C ASN A 37 11.80 -32.57 2.09
N GLU A 38 12.04 -32.69 3.39
CA GLU A 38 11.66 -31.73 4.41
C GLU A 38 12.41 -30.40 4.20
N VAL A 39 11.68 -29.31 3.98
CA VAL A 39 12.17 -27.96 4.32
C VAL A 39 11.18 -27.32 5.26
N ARG A 40 11.38 -27.63 6.53
CA ARG A 40 10.82 -26.94 7.69
C ARG A 40 11.49 -25.55 7.78
N ILE A 41 10.80 -24.48 7.37
CA ILE A 41 11.08 -23.14 7.91
C ILE A 41 9.99 -22.81 8.91
N THR A 42 10.17 -23.34 10.12
CA THR A 42 9.50 -22.94 11.34
C THR A 42 10.19 -21.73 11.95
N ASN A 43 9.52 -20.58 11.99
CA ASN A 43 9.75 -19.62 13.07
C ASN A 43 8.43 -18.99 13.52
N GLN A 44 7.45 -19.83 13.87
CA GLN A 44 6.51 -19.50 14.94
C GLN A 44 7.24 -19.72 16.26
N THR A 45 7.86 -18.65 16.78
CA THR A 45 8.31 -18.55 18.17
C THR A 45 8.05 -17.14 18.65
N THR A 46 6.87 -16.91 19.22
CA THR A 46 6.71 -15.88 20.25
C THR A 46 6.19 -16.60 21.48
N SER A 47 7.14 -17.13 22.25
CA SER A 47 6.91 -17.62 23.60
C SER A 47 6.26 -16.52 24.42
N ALA A 48 5.22 -16.88 25.16
CA ALA A 48 4.57 -16.04 26.14
C ALA A 48 5.51 -15.82 27.34
N ASP A 49 6.03 -14.61 27.50
CA ASP A 49 6.32 -13.97 28.79
C ASP A 49 6.59 -12.46 28.59
N ASP A 50 6.20 -11.66 29.58
CA ASP A 50 6.40 -10.21 29.78
C ASP A 50 5.38 -9.19 29.20
N ARG A 51 4.64 -8.57 30.13
CA ARG A 51 3.47 -7.69 29.96
C ARG A 51 3.83 -6.23 29.66
N ASN A 52 4.73 -5.98 28.71
CA ASN A 52 4.96 -4.62 28.19
C ASN A 52 5.50 -4.63 26.76
N GLN A 53 4.87 -5.36 25.86
CA GLN A 53 5.26 -5.39 24.45
C GLN A 53 4.64 -4.17 23.73
N SER A 54 5.24 -3.00 23.95
CA SER A 54 5.10 -1.88 23.02
C SER A 54 5.58 -2.39 21.66
N THR A 55 4.66 -2.70 20.75
CA THR A 55 5.00 -3.19 19.42
C THR A 55 5.94 -2.18 18.78
N PRO A 56 7.17 -2.57 18.39
CA PRO A 56 8.14 -1.62 17.83
C PRO A 56 7.52 -0.99 16.58
N SER A 57 7.52 0.34 16.52
CA SER A 57 6.98 1.04 15.37
C SER A 57 7.82 0.68 14.13
N SER A 58 7.16 0.35 13.00
CA SER A 58 7.89 -0.03 11.79
C SER A 58 8.74 1.16 11.27
N PRO A 59 9.98 0.94 10.82
CA PRO A 59 10.87 2.02 10.37
C PRO A 59 10.37 2.69 9.09
N CYS A 60 10.88 3.89 8.82
CA CYS A 60 10.65 4.63 7.58
C CYS A 60 11.01 3.79 6.36
N VAL A 61 10.10 3.70 5.40
CA VAL A 61 10.29 2.87 4.18
C VAL A 61 11.37 3.39 3.23
N LEU A 62 11.92 4.59 3.48
CA LEU A 62 12.92 5.22 2.64
C LEU A 62 14.33 5.05 3.20
N CYS A 63 14.56 5.48 4.45
CA CYS A 63 15.89 5.36 5.07
C CYS A 63 16.08 4.06 5.85
N LEU A 64 15.01 3.35 6.20
CA LEU A 64 15.04 2.16 7.04
C LEU A 64 15.78 2.34 8.38
N THR A 65 15.94 3.59 8.82
CA THR A 65 16.75 3.98 9.98
C THR A 65 15.86 4.58 11.06
N GLU A 66 15.10 5.62 10.72
CA GLU A 66 14.26 6.37 11.66
C GLU A 66 12.82 5.86 11.66
N GLU A 67 12.11 6.04 12.78
CA GLU A 67 10.69 5.70 12.89
C GLU A 67 9.80 6.56 11.99
N LYS A 68 8.65 6.02 11.63
CA LYS A 68 7.62 6.76 10.90
C LYS A 68 7.01 7.84 11.81
N ARG A 69 7.03 9.09 11.36
CA ARG A 69 6.48 10.24 12.10
C ARG A 69 5.52 11.09 11.28
N LEU A 70 5.32 10.78 10.00
CA LEU A 70 4.49 11.58 9.10
C LEU A 70 3.34 10.77 8.50
N ALA A 71 2.12 11.28 8.64
CA ALA A 71 0.92 10.81 7.95
C ALA A 71 0.64 11.67 6.71
N CYS A 72 0.36 11.05 5.57
CA CYS A 72 0.09 11.73 4.30
C CYS A 72 -1.36 12.21 4.21
N ILE A 73 -1.64 13.48 3.94
CA ILE A 73 -3.00 14.00 3.72
C ILE A 73 -3.29 14.07 2.21
N PRO A 74 -4.44 13.57 1.73
CA PRO A 74 -5.64 13.15 2.50
C PRO A 74 -5.76 11.64 2.77
N CYS A 75 -4.80 10.80 2.38
CA CYS A 75 -4.99 9.34 2.48
C CYS A 75 -4.73 8.72 3.88
N GLY A 76 -4.10 9.45 4.80
CA GLY A 76 -3.83 9.04 6.18
C GLY A 76 -2.64 8.08 6.38
N HIS A 77 -2.08 7.49 5.32
CA HIS A 77 -1.01 6.51 5.44
C HIS A 77 0.28 7.09 6.06
N MET A 78 0.83 6.39 7.06
CA MET A 78 2.14 6.67 7.65
C MET A 78 3.22 5.80 7.01
N ALA A 79 4.16 6.42 6.30
CA ALA A 79 5.21 5.71 5.57
C ALA A 79 6.63 6.18 5.90
N THR A 80 6.79 7.43 6.33
CA THR A 80 8.12 8.07 6.40
C THR A 80 8.42 8.74 7.74
N CYS A 81 9.71 8.85 8.04
CA CYS A 81 10.22 9.72 9.10
C CYS A 81 10.13 11.19 8.67
N ALA A 82 10.37 12.09 9.63
CA ALA A 82 10.32 13.53 9.39
C ALA A 82 11.31 14.00 8.31
N ALA A 83 12.54 13.49 8.32
CA ALA A 83 13.56 13.89 7.35
C ALA A 83 13.21 13.48 5.92
N CYS A 84 12.76 12.23 5.72
CA CYS A 84 12.50 11.70 4.39
C CYS A 84 11.18 12.16 3.76
N GLY A 85 10.21 12.64 4.55
CA GLY A 85 8.90 13.04 4.02
C GLY A 85 8.91 14.29 3.13
N HIS A 86 9.81 15.25 3.38
CA HIS A 86 9.80 16.56 2.71
C HIS A 86 9.96 16.50 1.18
N SER A 87 10.59 15.45 0.65
CA SER A 87 10.83 15.28 -0.78
C SER A 87 9.71 14.55 -1.53
N LEU A 88 8.67 14.09 -0.83
CA LEU A 88 7.60 13.28 -1.43
C LEU A 88 6.45 14.14 -1.95
N ARG A 89 6.02 13.83 -3.18
CA ARG A 89 4.79 14.38 -3.79
C ARG A 89 3.62 13.40 -3.80
N SER A 90 3.89 12.10 -3.65
CA SER A 90 2.87 11.05 -3.64
C SER A 90 3.11 10.06 -2.49
N CYS A 91 2.02 9.52 -1.96
CA CYS A 91 2.04 8.58 -0.85
C CYS A 91 2.76 7.29 -1.27
N PRO A 92 3.80 6.82 -0.55
CA PRO A 92 4.50 5.58 -0.88
C PRO A 92 3.62 4.32 -0.81
N ILE A 93 2.53 4.36 -0.03
CA ILE A 93 1.61 3.24 0.16
C ILE A 93 0.56 3.19 -0.94
N CYS A 94 -0.20 4.27 -1.13
CA CYS A 94 -1.38 4.26 -2.00
C CYS A 94 -1.26 5.17 -3.24
N ARG A 95 -0.08 5.75 -3.48
CA ARG A 95 0.26 6.60 -4.64
C ARG A 95 -0.56 7.88 -4.83
N ARG A 96 -1.53 8.16 -3.96
CA ARG A 96 -2.30 9.43 -3.94
C ARG A 96 -1.36 10.62 -3.72
N GLU A 97 -1.63 11.73 -4.39
CA GLU A 97 -0.92 12.99 -4.19
C GLU A 97 -0.98 13.44 -2.72
N ILE A 98 0.14 13.95 -2.22
CA ILE A 98 0.27 14.45 -0.86
C ILE A 98 0.05 15.97 -0.89
N VAL A 99 -1.02 16.40 -0.23
CA VAL A 99 -1.34 17.83 -0.05
C VAL A 99 -0.61 18.40 1.17
N ALA A 100 -0.50 17.61 2.23
CA ALA A 100 0.18 17.99 3.47
C ALA A 100 0.67 16.75 4.23
N PHE A 101 1.54 16.98 5.21
CA PHE A 101 1.91 15.98 6.22
C PHE A 101 1.42 16.40 7.60
N VAL A 102 0.93 15.44 8.37
CA VAL A 102 0.71 15.61 9.81
C VAL A 102 1.81 14.86 10.55
N ARG A 103 2.49 15.57 11.45
CA ARG A 103 3.50 14.96 12.32
C ARG A 103 2.81 14.30 13.52
N ILE A 104 3.05 13.01 13.69
CA ILE A 104 2.51 12.24 14.81
C ILE A 104 3.60 12.12 15.87
N SER A 105 3.27 12.55 17.08
CA SER A 105 4.06 12.32 18.30
C SER A 105 3.38 11.17 19.05
N ILE A 106 4.08 10.03 19.14
CA ILE A 106 3.65 8.83 19.86
C ILE A 106 4.63 8.62 21.01
#